data_AF-A0A6A6TH07-F1
#
_entry.id   AF-A0A6A6TH07-F1
#
_cell.length_a   1.000
_cell.length_b   1.000
_cell.length_c   1.000
_cell.angle_alpha   90.00
_cell.angle_beta   90.00
_cell.angle_gamma   90.00
#
_symmetry.space_group_name_H-M   'P 1'
#
loop_
_entity.id
_entity.type
_entity.pdbx_description
1 polymer ?
#
loop_
_entity_poly.entity_id
_entity_poly.type
_entity_poly.pdbx_seq_one_letter_code
_entity_poly.pdbx_strand_id
1 'polypeptide(L)'
;MLLSQPSKFTQSTLRYHSSPTTISMNPLMGCFGWRPMRMPRGNENNTKIWISLLKFPFMVLAAIAAFSARHRYMVIASHPESFPSTPFYTRVELAQRLAYIMLVTIFPWSLISAVLVHCLQGVWILTVGIIDLGLAVTLATSLGMQGDYLPGRMSRCANAGDWKIDNQPGLFSRLAPLGGYVDANDACVNFVYAWELAGATLFFQFLITYVGVFFDEREGSILNPFRPLSYLILGTIGPPIWFTNHMIPRIRFAYWYAVKATRRLRSKELAFEVAVPYKPRYGYQVHNPKLMEVLNIEHVLLEIVENSHYEDIINFSLASRAVREAVFPGEDLEMRVPKLKKHCCEEDTKTDCFYCNKKICDECSTVNFWPGLPARRHVQCVPWCSRCYYLRDSRRSRDYHKPCVCRKFDRSSENQSLCRTCATRDVVELQTARHKRYEKEKELKHGARFWMCAHEGCLGECRDAIHPGFVPRRKEVDLESAGEKTEAGEGSNPSWTAISGIDELEAKSTRERQIRL
;
A
#
# COMPACT_ATOMS: atom_id res chain seq x y z
N MET A 1 -21.24 -4.55 49.89
CA MET A 1 -20.75 -3.28 49.29
C MET A 1 -19.47 -3.62 48.54
N LEU A 2 -19.27 -3.48 47.24
CA LEU A 2 -20.02 -2.99 46.09
C LEU A 2 -19.46 -3.77 44.89
N LEU A 3 -20.35 -4.42 44.13
CA LEU A 3 -20.05 -5.11 42.86
C LEU A 3 -20.00 -4.07 41.73
N SER A 4 -19.00 -4.13 40.85
CA SER A 4 -19.00 -3.39 39.58
C SER A 4 -19.26 -4.35 38.40
N GLN A 5 -20.25 -3.96 37.60
CA GLN A 5 -20.87 -4.73 36.52
C GLN A 5 -20.09 -4.67 35.20
N PRO A 6 -20.32 -5.63 34.27
CA PRO A 6 -19.83 -5.57 32.89
C PRO A 6 -20.75 -4.74 31.98
N SER A 7 -20.13 -4.00 31.06
CA SER A 7 -20.75 -3.13 30.06
C SER A 7 -21.55 -3.91 29.01
N LYS A 8 -22.84 -3.57 28.86
CA LYS A 8 -23.71 -4.02 27.75
C LYS A 8 -23.43 -3.21 26.49
N PHE A 9 -23.11 -3.90 25.41
CA PHE A 9 -23.02 -3.36 24.04
C PHE A 9 -24.45 -3.21 23.48
N THR A 10 -24.90 -1.98 23.28
CA THR A 10 -26.19 -1.67 22.62
C THR A 10 -25.99 -1.64 21.10
N GLN A 11 -26.62 -2.59 20.40
CA GLN A 11 -26.79 -2.55 18.94
C GLN A 11 -27.82 -1.47 18.58
N SER A 12 -27.36 -0.41 17.91
CA SER A 12 -28.20 0.59 17.28
C SER A 12 -28.68 0.10 15.92
N THR A 13 -29.97 -0.23 15.84
CA THR A 13 -30.70 -0.57 14.62
C THR A 13 -30.97 0.70 13.80
N LEU A 14 -30.16 0.94 12.77
CA LEU A 14 -30.42 1.96 11.74
C LEU A 14 -31.60 1.51 10.84
N ARG A 15 -32.78 2.11 11.04
CA ARG A 15 -33.91 2.02 10.10
C ARG A 15 -33.58 2.80 8.83
N TYR A 16 -33.45 2.07 7.72
CA TYR A 16 -33.44 2.64 6.38
C TYR A 16 -34.87 3.06 6.01
N HIS A 17 -35.14 4.37 5.93
CA HIS A 17 -36.34 4.90 5.29
C HIS A 17 -36.17 4.81 3.76
N SER A 18 -36.97 3.98 3.11
CA SER A 18 -37.12 3.92 1.66
C SER A 18 -37.91 5.13 1.16
N SER A 19 -37.21 6.07 0.53
CA SER A 19 -37.84 7.21 -0.17
C SER A 19 -38.52 6.75 -1.47
N PRO A 20 -39.58 7.44 -1.92
CA PRO A 20 -40.37 7.05 -3.09
C PRO A 20 -39.57 7.10 -4.39
N THR A 21 -39.85 6.11 -5.23
CA THR A 21 -39.24 5.82 -6.53
C THR A 21 -39.42 6.98 -7.51
N THR A 22 -38.38 7.79 -7.68
CA THR A 22 -38.23 8.66 -8.85
C THR A 22 -37.81 7.82 -10.05
N ILE A 23 -38.50 8.01 -11.18
CA ILE A 23 -38.27 7.32 -12.46
C ILE A 23 -36.83 7.63 -12.92
N SER A 24 -35.93 6.66 -12.75
CA SER A 24 -34.53 6.79 -13.11
C SER A 24 -34.34 6.50 -14.60
N MET A 25 -33.85 7.47 -15.37
CA MET A 25 -33.27 7.23 -16.70
C MET A 25 -31.95 6.46 -16.56
N ASN A 26 -32.03 5.14 -16.40
CA ASN A 26 -30.93 4.25 -16.03
C ASN A 26 -30.22 3.43 -17.16
N PRO A 27 -30.44 3.62 -18.48
CA PRO A 27 -29.75 2.77 -19.46
C PRO A 27 -28.26 3.11 -19.65
N LEU A 28 -27.79 4.30 -19.24
CA LEU A 28 -26.38 4.73 -19.44
C LEU A 28 -25.44 4.45 -18.26
N MET A 29 -25.93 4.00 -17.11
CA MET A 29 -25.12 3.80 -15.89
C MET A 29 -24.61 2.35 -15.67
N GLY A 30 -24.95 1.40 -16.55
CA GLY A 30 -24.78 -0.04 -16.29
C GLY A 30 -23.42 -0.66 -16.60
N CYS A 31 -22.63 -0.14 -17.54
CA CYS A 31 -21.52 -0.93 -18.10
C CYS A 31 -20.20 -0.94 -17.30
N PHE A 32 -20.01 -0.06 -16.32
CA PHE A 32 -18.74 0.04 -15.57
C PHE A 32 -18.89 0.02 -14.04
N GLY A 33 -20.10 -0.19 -13.51
CA GLY A 33 -20.35 -0.11 -12.06
C GLY A 33 -20.00 1.24 -11.43
N TRP A 34 -19.74 2.27 -12.25
CA TRP A 34 -19.32 3.58 -11.79
C TRP A 34 -20.55 4.33 -11.28
N ARG A 35 -20.72 4.37 -9.96
CA ARG A 35 -21.69 5.27 -9.33
C ARG A 35 -21.05 6.65 -9.21
N PRO A 36 -21.63 7.68 -9.84
CA PRO A 36 -21.12 9.03 -9.65
C PRO A 36 -21.08 9.40 -8.17
N MET A 37 -19.98 10.02 -7.74
CA MET A 37 -19.91 10.62 -6.40
C MET A 37 -21.07 11.60 -6.24
N ARG A 38 -21.78 11.48 -5.12
CA ARG A 38 -22.81 12.45 -4.72
C ARG A 38 -22.11 13.78 -4.46
N MET A 39 -22.45 14.79 -5.24
CA MET A 39 -22.00 16.17 -5.01
C MET A 39 -23.05 16.90 -4.16
N PRO A 40 -22.65 17.87 -3.32
CA PRO A 40 -23.60 18.70 -2.60
C PRO A 40 -24.53 19.38 -3.58
N ARG A 41 -25.82 19.42 -3.25
CA ARG A 41 -26.83 20.13 -4.06
C ARG A 41 -26.44 21.61 -4.11
N GLY A 42 -26.41 22.17 -5.32
CA GLY A 42 -26.42 23.62 -5.49
C GLY A 42 -27.70 24.19 -4.88
N ASN A 43 -27.63 25.41 -4.37
CA ASN A 43 -28.82 26.13 -3.91
C ASN A 43 -29.40 26.92 -5.08
N GLU A 44 -30.62 26.60 -5.53
CA GLU A 44 -31.34 27.28 -6.62
C GLU A 44 -31.29 28.80 -6.48
N ASN A 45 -31.48 29.28 -5.25
CA ASN A 45 -31.53 30.71 -4.97
C ASN A 45 -30.20 31.37 -5.28
N ASN A 46 -29.07 30.70 -4.99
CA ASN A 46 -27.76 31.21 -5.34
C ASN A 46 -27.60 31.27 -6.87
N THR A 47 -28.02 30.23 -7.60
CA THR A 47 -27.98 30.22 -9.06
C THR A 47 -28.81 31.36 -9.66
N LYS A 48 -30.02 31.59 -9.15
CA LYS A 48 -30.87 32.72 -9.56
C LYS A 48 -30.20 34.06 -9.30
N ILE A 49 -29.65 34.26 -8.11
CA ILE A 49 -28.92 35.49 -7.75
C ILE A 49 -27.75 35.71 -8.71
N TRP A 50 -26.95 34.67 -8.99
CA TRP A 50 -25.82 34.77 -9.91
C TRP A 50 -26.26 35.12 -11.34
N ILE A 51 -27.29 34.45 -11.87
CA ILE A 51 -27.81 34.75 -13.21
C ILE A 51 -28.33 36.19 -13.28
N SER A 52 -29.06 36.64 -12.27
CA SER A 52 -29.60 38.01 -12.22
C SER A 52 -28.49 39.06 -12.11
N LEU A 53 -27.45 38.80 -11.29
CA LEU A 53 -26.27 39.67 -11.18
C LEU A 53 -25.50 39.76 -12.49
N LEU A 54 -25.38 38.67 -13.26
CA LEU A 54 -24.72 38.66 -14.56
C LEU A 54 -25.58 39.32 -15.65
N LYS A 55 -26.91 39.12 -15.62
CA LYS A 55 -27.83 39.70 -16.62
C LYS A 55 -27.94 41.23 -16.52
N PHE A 56 -27.81 41.83 -15.34
CA PHE A 56 -27.91 43.28 -15.18
C PHE A 56 -26.92 44.11 -16.02
N PRO A 57 -25.58 43.94 -15.88
CA PRO A 57 -24.62 44.65 -16.72
C PRO A 57 -24.71 44.20 -18.19
N PHE A 58 -25.06 42.94 -18.42
CA PHE A 58 -25.24 42.38 -19.75
C PHE A 58 -26.37 43.07 -20.54
N MET A 59 -27.51 43.40 -19.91
CA MET A 59 -28.63 44.08 -20.58
C MET A 59 -28.21 45.43 -21.18
N VAL A 60 -27.45 46.23 -20.42
CA VAL A 60 -26.94 47.53 -20.89
C VAL A 60 -26.01 47.33 -22.08
N LEU A 61 -25.09 46.37 -21.98
CA LEU A 61 -24.13 46.07 -23.04
C LEU A 61 -24.83 45.55 -24.31
N ALA A 62 -25.78 44.63 -24.16
CA ALA A 62 -26.56 44.08 -25.26
C ALA A 62 -27.41 45.15 -25.95
N ALA A 63 -27.99 46.10 -25.21
CA ALA A 63 -28.73 47.22 -25.77
C ALA A 63 -27.83 48.09 -26.66
N ILE A 64 -26.67 48.53 -26.15
CA ILE A 64 -25.72 49.35 -26.90
C ILE A 64 -25.24 48.60 -28.15
N ALA A 65 -24.88 47.33 -28.02
CA ALA A 65 -24.46 46.49 -29.14
C ALA A 65 -25.57 46.33 -30.19
N ALA A 66 -26.83 46.13 -29.78
CA ALA A 66 -27.97 45.98 -30.68
C ALA A 66 -28.26 47.25 -31.49
N PHE A 67 -28.29 48.42 -30.83
CA PHE A 67 -28.49 49.69 -31.54
C PHE A 67 -27.33 50.01 -32.48
N SER A 68 -26.09 49.72 -32.06
CA SER A 68 -24.92 49.93 -32.92
C SER A 68 -24.88 48.98 -34.12
N ALA A 69 -25.25 47.71 -33.93
CA ALA A 69 -25.37 46.75 -35.04
C ALA A 69 -26.50 47.15 -36.02
N ARG A 70 -27.64 47.61 -35.50
CA ARG A 70 -28.75 48.13 -36.33
C ARG A 70 -28.31 49.29 -37.21
N HIS A 71 -27.64 50.28 -36.63
CA HIS A 71 -27.18 51.46 -37.37
C HIS A 71 -26.26 51.06 -38.55
N ARG A 72 -25.26 50.22 -38.28
CA ARG A 72 -24.30 49.76 -39.30
C ARG A 72 -24.94 48.90 -40.39
N TYR A 73 -25.83 48.00 -40.02
CA TYR A 73 -26.58 47.20 -41.00
C TYR A 73 -27.42 48.09 -41.90
N MET A 74 -28.11 49.11 -41.35
CA MET A 74 -28.92 50.04 -42.15
C MET A 74 -28.06 50.87 -43.12
N VAL A 75 -26.86 51.31 -42.73
CA VAL A 75 -25.94 52.06 -43.62
C VAL A 75 -25.53 51.20 -44.82
N ILE A 76 -25.23 49.91 -44.60
CA ILE A 76 -24.86 49.00 -45.69
C ILE A 76 -26.09 48.68 -46.56
N ALA A 77 -27.23 48.37 -45.92
CA ALA A 77 -28.45 47.97 -46.60
C ALA A 77 -29.10 49.10 -47.43
N SER A 78 -28.92 50.36 -47.04
CA SER A 78 -29.47 51.51 -47.77
C SER A 78 -28.67 51.91 -49.01
N HIS A 79 -27.46 51.37 -49.20
CA HIS A 79 -26.56 51.74 -50.30
C HIS A 79 -26.11 50.54 -51.16
N PRO A 80 -27.03 49.72 -51.70
CA PRO A 80 -26.67 48.52 -52.47
C PRO A 80 -25.80 48.86 -53.70
N GLU A 81 -26.02 50.02 -54.32
CA GLU A 81 -25.25 50.51 -55.49
C GLU A 81 -23.75 50.66 -55.21
N SER A 82 -23.37 50.96 -53.96
CA SER A 82 -21.97 51.17 -53.57
C SER A 82 -21.20 49.87 -53.34
N PHE A 83 -21.93 48.76 -53.20
CA PHE A 83 -21.42 47.42 -52.94
C PHE A 83 -21.83 46.50 -54.10
N PRO A 84 -21.03 46.44 -55.20
CA PRO A 84 -21.31 45.53 -56.30
C PRO A 84 -21.44 44.11 -55.78
N SER A 85 -22.25 43.27 -56.42
CA SER A 85 -22.57 41.89 -56.02
C SER A 85 -21.39 40.91 -56.11
N THR A 86 -20.24 41.31 -55.59
CA THR A 86 -19.07 40.45 -55.44
C THR A 86 -19.32 39.49 -54.29
N PRO A 87 -18.77 38.26 -54.36
CA PRO A 87 -18.91 37.26 -53.30
C PRO A 87 -18.39 37.77 -51.95
N PHE A 88 -17.45 38.72 -51.95
CA PHE A 88 -16.97 39.39 -50.74
C PHE A 88 -18.07 40.20 -50.04
N TYR A 89 -18.75 41.10 -50.77
CA TYR A 89 -19.78 41.96 -50.16
C TYR A 89 -21.02 41.18 -49.72
N THR A 90 -21.39 40.10 -50.42
CA THR A 90 -22.46 39.21 -49.95
C THR A 90 -22.14 38.58 -48.58
N ARG A 91 -20.87 38.23 -48.33
CA ARG A 91 -20.45 37.72 -47.01
C ARG A 91 -20.48 38.80 -45.93
N VAL A 92 -20.04 40.02 -46.26
CA VAL A 92 -20.10 41.16 -45.33
C VAL A 92 -21.54 41.49 -44.97
N GLU A 93 -22.42 41.60 -45.95
CA GLU A 93 -23.85 41.86 -45.73
C GLU A 93 -24.48 40.76 -44.87
N LEU A 94 -24.22 39.49 -45.19
CA LEU A 94 -24.71 38.36 -44.41
C LEU A 94 -24.20 38.40 -42.96
N ALA A 95 -22.92 38.67 -42.75
CA ALA A 95 -22.33 38.77 -41.41
C ALA A 95 -22.93 39.93 -40.59
N GLN A 96 -23.14 41.09 -41.22
CA GLN A 96 -23.76 42.25 -40.55
C GLN A 96 -25.25 42.02 -40.27
N ARG A 97 -25.98 41.41 -41.21
CA ARG A 97 -27.38 41.02 -41.04
C ARG A 97 -27.54 40.02 -39.91
N LEU A 98 -26.68 39.02 -39.85
CA LEU A 98 -26.69 38.00 -38.79
C LEU A 98 -26.40 38.65 -37.42
N ALA A 99 -25.37 39.50 -37.31
CA ALA A 99 -25.09 40.23 -36.08
C ALA A 99 -26.27 41.10 -35.63
N TYR A 100 -26.89 41.83 -36.56
CA TYR A 100 -28.06 42.66 -36.30
C TYR A 100 -29.24 41.84 -35.76
N ILE A 101 -29.66 40.80 -36.48
CA ILE A 101 -30.77 39.93 -36.07
C ILE A 101 -30.48 39.33 -34.69
N MET A 102 -29.26 38.83 -34.46
CA MET A 102 -28.90 38.20 -33.20
C MET A 102 -28.89 39.17 -32.03
N LEU A 103 -28.24 40.32 -32.16
CA LEU A 103 -28.15 41.29 -31.05
C LEU A 103 -29.52 41.92 -30.73
N VAL A 104 -30.34 42.20 -31.75
CA VAL A 104 -31.72 42.67 -31.57
C VAL A 104 -32.63 41.59 -30.98
N THR A 105 -32.31 40.30 -31.16
CA THR A 105 -33.05 39.20 -30.50
C THR A 105 -32.59 39.01 -29.06
N ILE A 106 -31.27 39.06 -28.82
CA ILE A 106 -30.64 38.86 -27.51
C ILE A 106 -31.09 39.93 -26.51
N PHE A 107 -31.19 41.20 -26.93
CA PHE A 107 -31.59 42.28 -26.04
C PHE A 107 -32.98 42.08 -25.37
N PRO A 108 -34.10 41.94 -26.10
CA PRO A 108 -35.40 41.70 -25.48
C PRO A 108 -35.46 40.32 -24.80
N TRP A 109 -34.79 39.30 -25.36
CA TRP A 109 -34.69 38.00 -24.70
C TRP A 109 -34.01 38.11 -23.33
N SER A 110 -32.98 38.95 -23.17
CA SER A 110 -32.28 39.14 -21.90
C SER A 110 -33.20 39.69 -20.80
N LEU A 111 -34.13 40.58 -21.16
CA LEU A 111 -35.17 41.10 -20.27
C LEU A 111 -36.19 40.02 -19.90
N ILE A 112 -36.72 39.31 -20.90
CA ILE A 112 -37.71 38.24 -20.70
C ILE A 112 -37.11 37.14 -19.83
N SER A 113 -35.92 36.66 -20.17
CA SER A 113 -35.24 35.58 -19.45
C SER A 113 -34.86 35.99 -18.03
N ALA A 114 -34.54 37.26 -17.75
CA ALA A 114 -34.30 37.73 -16.38
C ALA A 114 -35.57 37.56 -15.52
N VAL A 115 -36.74 37.92 -16.04
CA VAL A 115 -38.02 37.71 -15.35
C VAL A 115 -38.33 36.21 -15.22
N LEU A 116 -38.18 35.45 -16.31
CA LEU A 116 -38.45 34.01 -16.31
C LEU A 116 -37.59 33.24 -15.31
N VAL A 117 -36.31 33.59 -15.12
CA VAL A 117 -35.44 32.93 -14.12
C VAL A 117 -35.95 33.14 -12.69
N HIS A 118 -36.60 34.26 -12.40
CA HIS A 118 -37.23 34.50 -11.09
C HIS A 118 -38.57 33.78 -10.94
N CYS A 119 -39.36 33.68 -12.01
CA CYS A 119 -40.68 33.05 -11.99
C CYS A 119 -40.62 31.51 -12.08
N LEU A 120 -39.64 30.97 -12.81
CA LEU A 120 -39.52 29.55 -13.08
C LEU A 120 -38.58 28.87 -12.08
N GLN A 121 -38.84 27.60 -11.79
CA GLN A 121 -38.07 26.79 -10.84
C GLN A 121 -37.55 25.50 -11.49
N GLY A 122 -36.43 25.00 -10.98
CA GLY A 122 -35.86 23.71 -11.36
C GLY A 122 -35.50 23.58 -12.85
N VAL A 123 -36.09 22.59 -13.53
CA VAL A 123 -35.74 22.19 -14.92
C VAL A 123 -35.88 23.32 -15.93
N TRP A 124 -36.76 24.28 -15.67
CA TRP A 124 -36.96 25.41 -16.58
C TRP A 124 -35.75 26.34 -16.69
N ILE A 125 -34.93 26.44 -15.64
CA ILE A 125 -33.69 27.23 -15.67
C ILE A 125 -32.71 26.64 -16.70
N LEU A 126 -32.63 25.30 -16.78
CA LEU A 126 -31.83 24.60 -17.79
C LEU A 126 -32.32 24.93 -19.21
N THR A 127 -33.64 24.96 -19.43
CA THR A 127 -34.21 25.32 -20.74
C THR A 127 -33.84 26.74 -21.14
N VAL A 128 -33.91 27.70 -20.21
CA VAL A 128 -33.46 29.09 -20.45
C VAL A 128 -31.96 29.10 -20.79
N GLY A 129 -31.14 28.35 -20.06
CA GLY A 129 -29.70 28.20 -20.34
C GLY A 129 -29.40 27.61 -21.73
N ILE A 130 -30.19 26.65 -22.21
CA ILE A 130 -30.03 26.06 -23.55
C ILE A 130 -30.38 27.07 -24.65
N ILE A 131 -31.44 27.87 -24.45
CA ILE A 131 -31.78 28.96 -25.39
C ILE A 131 -30.65 29.99 -25.40
N ASP A 132 -30.16 30.37 -24.22
CA ASP A 132 -29.03 31.30 -24.09
C ASP A 132 -27.78 30.78 -24.80
N LEU A 133 -27.51 29.47 -24.76
CA LEU A 133 -26.43 28.81 -25.52
C LEU A 133 -26.61 28.93 -27.02
N GLY A 134 -27.82 28.67 -27.53
CA GLY A 134 -28.12 28.80 -28.95
C GLY A 134 -27.88 30.22 -29.47
N LEU A 135 -28.29 31.22 -28.69
CA LEU A 135 -28.04 32.64 -29.00
C LEU A 135 -26.53 32.99 -28.93
N ALA A 136 -25.79 32.41 -27.98
CA ALA A 136 -24.34 32.60 -27.88
C ALA A 136 -23.60 32.04 -29.10
N VAL A 137 -23.91 30.79 -29.49
CA VAL A 137 -23.25 30.11 -30.62
C VAL A 137 -23.51 30.86 -31.93
N THR A 138 -24.75 31.28 -32.16
CA THR A 138 -25.12 32.03 -33.37
C THR A 138 -24.46 33.42 -33.44
N LEU A 139 -24.35 34.14 -32.31
CA LEU A 139 -23.59 35.38 -32.22
C LEU A 139 -22.08 35.15 -32.44
N ALA A 140 -21.52 34.06 -31.90
CA ALA A 140 -20.11 33.68 -32.12
C ALA A 140 -19.81 33.41 -33.59
N THR A 141 -20.69 32.69 -34.29
CA THR A 141 -20.56 32.48 -35.75
C THR A 141 -20.56 33.80 -36.49
N SER A 142 -21.46 34.73 -36.14
CA SER A 142 -21.49 36.07 -36.72
C SER A 142 -20.18 36.82 -36.52
N LEU A 143 -19.68 36.90 -35.29
CA LEU A 143 -18.40 37.56 -34.98
C LEU A 143 -17.21 36.92 -35.68
N GLY A 144 -17.22 35.60 -35.83
CA GLY A 144 -16.22 34.86 -36.61
C GLY A 144 -16.20 35.31 -38.07
N MET A 145 -17.38 35.41 -38.71
CA MET A 145 -17.50 35.93 -40.09
C MET A 145 -17.07 37.40 -40.19
N GLN A 146 -17.33 38.23 -39.17
CA GLN A 146 -16.87 39.61 -39.14
C GLN A 146 -15.35 39.72 -38.99
N GLY A 147 -14.73 38.76 -38.30
CA GLY A 147 -13.28 38.70 -38.10
C GLY A 147 -12.48 38.55 -39.38
N ASP A 148 -13.08 38.02 -40.45
CA ASP A 148 -12.41 37.82 -41.74
C ASP A 148 -12.11 39.14 -42.48
N TYR A 149 -12.90 40.20 -42.24
CA TYR A 149 -12.73 41.49 -42.92
C TYR A 149 -12.44 42.67 -42.00
N LEU A 150 -12.60 42.52 -40.69
CA LEU A 150 -12.25 43.54 -39.71
C LEU A 150 -10.81 43.34 -39.21
N PRO A 151 -10.06 44.42 -38.93
CA PRO A 151 -8.67 44.33 -38.46
C PRO A 151 -8.54 43.82 -37.00
N GLY A 152 -9.67 43.64 -36.29
CA GLY A 152 -9.80 43.08 -34.95
C GLY A 152 -9.32 43.98 -33.80
N ARG A 153 -8.66 45.10 -34.08
CA ARG A 153 -8.19 46.08 -33.08
C ARG A 153 -8.27 47.51 -33.64
N MET A 154 -8.68 48.46 -32.80
CA MET A 154 -8.80 49.87 -33.21
C MET A 154 -7.48 50.48 -33.67
N SER A 155 -6.34 50.08 -33.09
CA SER A 155 -5.02 50.63 -33.45
C SER A 155 -4.61 50.34 -34.90
N ARG A 156 -5.21 49.34 -35.54
CA ARG A 156 -4.98 48.99 -36.95
C ARG A 156 -5.83 49.80 -37.92
N CYS A 157 -6.72 50.68 -37.42
CA CYS A 157 -7.56 51.53 -38.26
C CYS A 157 -6.85 52.81 -38.75
N ALA A 158 -5.58 53.06 -38.42
CA ALA A 158 -4.87 54.29 -38.80
C ALA A 158 -4.73 54.48 -40.33
N ASN A 159 -4.71 53.38 -41.09
CA ASN A 159 -4.61 53.37 -42.56
C ASN A 159 -5.76 52.55 -43.19
N ALA A 160 -6.98 52.71 -42.68
CA ALA A 160 -8.12 51.94 -43.14
C ALA A 160 -8.50 52.22 -44.61
N GLY A 161 -8.10 53.37 -45.15
CA GLY A 161 -8.25 53.71 -46.56
C GLY A 161 -7.46 52.79 -47.50
N ASP A 162 -6.32 52.26 -47.05
CA ASP A 162 -5.46 51.34 -47.81
C ASP A 162 -5.80 49.87 -47.56
N TRP A 163 -6.79 49.59 -46.70
CA TRP A 163 -7.17 48.23 -46.37
C TRP A 163 -7.78 47.55 -47.60
N LYS A 164 -7.10 46.54 -48.13
CA LYS A 164 -7.54 45.76 -49.29
C LYS A 164 -7.76 44.31 -48.90
N ILE A 165 -8.86 43.74 -49.39
CA ILE A 165 -9.16 42.32 -49.27
C ILE A 165 -9.28 41.81 -50.71
N ASP A 166 -8.49 40.80 -51.06
CA ASP A 166 -8.45 40.20 -52.41
C ASP A 166 -8.26 41.23 -53.54
N ASN A 167 -7.33 42.18 -53.35
CA ASN A 167 -7.02 43.29 -54.28
C ASN A 167 -8.17 44.26 -54.58
N GLN A 168 -9.31 44.15 -53.89
CA GLN A 168 -10.41 45.10 -53.99
C GLN A 168 -10.31 46.18 -52.90
N PRO A 169 -10.83 47.40 -53.15
CA PRO A 169 -10.93 48.42 -52.10
C PRO A 169 -11.77 47.87 -50.94
N GLY A 170 -11.23 47.99 -49.73
CA GLY A 170 -11.86 47.48 -48.53
C GLY A 170 -13.21 48.12 -48.23
N LEU A 171 -13.90 47.53 -47.27
CA LEU A 171 -15.21 47.99 -46.81
C LEU A 171 -15.17 49.48 -46.40
N PHE A 172 -14.12 49.93 -45.70
CA PHE A 172 -14.04 51.26 -45.11
C PHE A 172 -13.83 52.38 -46.13
N SER A 173 -13.03 52.16 -47.18
CA SER A 173 -12.84 53.14 -48.26
C SER A 173 -14.14 53.42 -49.02
N ARG A 174 -15.06 52.45 -49.05
CA ARG A 174 -16.37 52.60 -49.69
C ARG A 174 -17.44 53.19 -48.77
N LEU A 175 -17.29 53.01 -47.45
CA LEU A 175 -18.20 53.58 -46.46
C LEU A 175 -17.95 55.09 -46.24
N ALA A 176 -16.69 55.54 -46.34
CA ALA A 176 -16.33 56.95 -46.16
C ALA A 176 -17.18 57.95 -46.97
N PRO A 177 -17.46 57.75 -48.28
CA PRO A 177 -18.25 58.71 -49.07
C PRO A 177 -19.76 58.66 -48.81
N LEU A 178 -20.29 57.66 -48.10
CA LEU A 178 -21.75 57.45 -47.93
C LEU A 178 -22.39 58.36 -46.86
N GLY A 179 -21.60 59.23 -46.24
CA GLY A 179 -22.05 60.11 -45.16
C GLY A 179 -22.16 59.39 -43.82
N GLY A 180 -21.99 60.13 -42.72
CA GLY A 180 -22.02 59.60 -41.36
C GLY A 180 -20.66 59.19 -40.77
N TYR A 181 -19.59 59.23 -41.57
CA TYR A 181 -18.20 59.07 -41.12
C TYR A 181 -17.35 60.22 -41.63
N VAL A 182 -16.34 60.62 -40.84
CA VAL A 182 -15.40 61.70 -41.23
C VAL A 182 -14.46 61.22 -42.34
N ASP A 183 -13.93 60.00 -42.19
CA ASP A 183 -13.02 59.35 -43.13
C ASP A 183 -13.11 57.81 -43.02
N ALA A 184 -12.29 57.09 -43.80
CA ALA A 184 -12.24 55.63 -43.74
C ALA A 184 -11.75 55.10 -42.38
N ASN A 185 -10.92 55.87 -41.67
CA ASN A 185 -10.38 55.49 -40.38
C ASN A 185 -11.46 55.53 -39.30
N ASP A 186 -12.30 56.57 -39.31
CA ASP A 186 -13.47 56.73 -38.45
C ASP A 186 -14.50 55.61 -38.71
N ALA A 187 -14.77 55.28 -39.97
CA ALA A 187 -15.60 54.12 -40.32
C ALA A 187 -15.01 52.81 -39.74
N CYS A 188 -13.70 52.60 -39.87
CA CYS A 188 -13.03 51.44 -39.30
C CYS A 188 -13.15 51.38 -37.77
N VAL A 189 -12.86 52.49 -37.07
CA VAL A 189 -12.94 52.55 -35.59
C VAL A 189 -14.35 52.24 -35.12
N ASN A 190 -15.38 52.83 -35.74
CA ASN A 190 -16.78 52.56 -35.39
C ASN A 190 -17.17 51.10 -35.61
N PHE A 191 -16.71 50.48 -36.71
CA PHE A 191 -16.98 49.06 -36.98
C PHE A 191 -16.26 48.13 -36.01
N VAL A 192 -14.99 48.38 -35.70
CA VAL A 192 -14.22 47.58 -34.74
C VAL A 192 -14.76 47.75 -33.33
N TYR A 193 -15.06 48.97 -32.90
CA TYR A 193 -15.63 49.23 -31.56
C TYR A 193 -16.88 48.41 -31.32
N ALA A 194 -17.78 48.38 -32.28
CA ALA A 194 -19.03 47.68 -32.08
C ALA A 194 -18.98 46.19 -32.48
N TRP A 195 -17.86 45.71 -33.06
CA TRP A 195 -17.48 44.30 -33.04
C TRP A 195 -16.95 43.88 -31.66
N GLU A 196 -16.13 44.72 -31.02
CA GLU A 196 -15.65 44.51 -29.64
C GLU A 196 -16.82 44.51 -28.64
N LEU A 197 -17.78 45.43 -28.75
CA LEU A 197 -19.00 45.43 -27.93
C LEU A 197 -19.79 44.12 -28.08
N ALA A 198 -19.97 43.64 -29.31
CA ALA A 198 -20.64 42.37 -29.58
C ALA A 198 -19.83 41.17 -29.03
N GLY A 199 -18.50 41.22 -29.09
CA GLY A 199 -17.61 40.27 -28.43
C GLY A 199 -17.76 40.25 -26.90
N ALA A 200 -17.89 41.42 -26.28
CA ALA A 200 -18.17 41.54 -24.86
C ALA A 200 -19.59 41.00 -24.52
N THR A 201 -20.61 41.29 -25.35
CA THR A 201 -21.95 40.69 -25.24
C THR A 201 -21.87 39.17 -25.29
N LEU A 202 -21.10 38.60 -26.23
CA LEU A 202 -20.91 37.16 -26.35
C LEU A 202 -20.28 36.55 -25.10
N PHE A 203 -19.25 37.20 -24.54
CA PHE A 203 -18.58 36.73 -23.33
C PHE A 203 -19.56 36.62 -22.15
N PHE A 204 -20.35 37.67 -21.89
CA PHE A 204 -21.36 37.63 -20.84
C PHE A 204 -22.46 36.60 -21.12
N GLN A 205 -22.91 36.48 -22.37
CA GLN A 205 -23.89 35.48 -22.77
C GLN A 205 -23.39 34.05 -22.51
N PHE A 206 -22.12 33.75 -22.78
CA PHE A 206 -21.51 32.47 -22.45
C PHE A 206 -21.40 32.22 -20.94
N LEU A 207 -21.06 33.24 -20.14
CA LEU A 207 -21.05 33.10 -18.68
C LEU A 207 -22.45 32.81 -18.12
N ILE A 208 -23.46 33.53 -18.59
CA ILE A 208 -24.86 33.30 -18.20
C ILE A 208 -25.31 31.90 -18.61
N THR A 209 -24.99 31.49 -19.85
CA THR A 209 -25.25 30.14 -20.35
C THR A 209 -24.57 29.08 -19.50
N TYR A 210 -23.30 29.30 -19.16
CA TYR A 210 -22.53 28.37 -18.34
C TYR A 210 -23.19 28.19 -16.97
N VAL A 211 -23.59 29.28 -16.31
CA VAL A 211 -24.31 29.20 -15.04
C VAL A 211 -25.67 28.50 -15.24
N GLY A 212 -26.46 28.87 -16.24
CA GLY A 212 -27.79 28.30 -16.47
C GLY A 212 -27.79 26.81 -16.85
N VAL A 213 -26.80 26.34 -17.59
CA VAL A 213 -26.68 24.94 -18.03
C VAL A 213 -26.00 24.07 -16.98
N PHE A 214 -24.94 24.57 -16.33
CA PHE A 214 -24.11 23.76 -15.45
C PHE A 214 -24.55 23.82 -13.96
N PHE A 215 -25.20 24.88 -13.48
CA PHE A 215 -25.80 24.87 -12.13
C PHE A 215 -27.13 24.08 -12.08
N ASP A 216 -27.09 22.82 -12.53
CA ASP A 216 -28.16 21.86 -12.34
C ASP A 216 -28.09 21.30 -10.90
N GLU A 217 -29.17 21.45 -10.14
CA GLU A 217 -29.29 21.04 -8.74
C GLU A 217 -29.27 19.51 -8.53
N ARG A 218 -29.35 18.74 -9.61
CA ARG A 218 -29.43 17.29 -9.54
C ARG A 218 -28.08 16.71 -9.07
N GLU A 219 -28.11 16.02 -7.92
CA GLU A 219 -26.95 15.35 -7.29
C GLU A 219 -26.16 14.42 -8.24
N GLY A 220 -26.82 13.92 -9.28
CA GLY A 220 -26.25 13.02 -10.28
C GLY A 220 -25.84 13.68 -11.60
N SER A 221 -26.14 14.98 -11.81
CA SER A 221 -25.99 15.61 -13.13
C SER A 221 -24.56 15.56 -13.62
N ILE A 222 -24.38 15.15 -14.88
CA ILE A 222 -23.10 15.22 -15.60
C ILE A 222 -22.61 16.67 -15.68
N LEU A 223 -23.53 17.62 -15.63
CA LEU A 223 -23.27 19.04 -15.80
C LEU A 223 -22.92 19.78 -14.51
N ASN A 224 -22.77 19.11 -13.37
CA ASN A 224 -22.37 19.80 -12.14
C ASN A 224 -20.96 20.44 -12.30
N PRO A 225 -20.78 21.76 -12.04
CA PRO A 225 -19.53 22.48 -12.31
C PRO A 225 -18.37 22.02 -11.44
N PHE A 226 -18.66 21.40 -10.29
CA PHE A 226 -17.63 20.80 -9.44
C PHE A 226 -17.13 19.45 -9.96
N ARG A 227 -17.85 18.83 -10.90
CA ARG A 227 -17.53 17.49 -11.39
C ARG A 227 -16.25 17.46 -12.24
N PRO A 228 -16.02 18.35 -13.22
CA PRO A 228 -14.74 18.43 -13.93
C PRO A 228 -13.56 18.64 -12.99
N LEU A 229 -13.70 19.53 -12.00
CA LEU A 229 -12.67 19.76 -10.99
C LEU A 229 -12.43 18.51 -10.15
N SER A 230 -13.49 17.83 -9.69
CA SER A 230 -13.37 16.58 -8.93
C SER A 230 -12.72 15.45 -9.73
N TYR A 231 -13.02 15.34 -11.02
CA TYR A 231 -12.39 14.38 -11.92
C TYR A 231 -10.94 14.73 -12.19
N LEU A 232 -10.61 16.02 -12.30
CA LEU A 232 -9.24 16.46 -12.41
C LEU A 232 -8.45 16.13 -11.14
N ILE A 233 -9.01 16.38 -9.95
CA ILE A 233 -8.41 16.00 -8.66
C ILE A 233 -8.25 14.48 -8.57
N LEU A 234 -9.29 13.71 -8.90
CA LEU A 234 -9.25 12.24 -8.84
C LEU A 234 -8.28 11.66 -9.89
N GLY A 235 -8.22 12.23 -11.09
CA GLY A 235 -7.33 11.80 -12.16
C GLY A 235 -5.87 12.15 -11.89
N THR A 236 -5.59 13.24 -11.18
CA THR A 236 -4.22 13.66 -10.84
C THR A 236 -3.72 13.01 -9.55
N ILE A 237 -4.53 12.97 -8.49
CA ILE A 237 -4.13 12.47 -7.16
C ILE A 237 -4.45 10.98 -6.98
N GLY A 238 -5.50 10.48 -7.63
CA GLY A 238 -5.95 9.10 -7.50
C GLY A 238 -4.91 8.07 -7.94
N PRO A 239 -4.30 8.19 -9.15
CA PRO A 239 -3.30 7.21 -9.59
C PRO A 239 -2.07 7.15 -8.67
N PRO A 240 -1.47 8.26 -8.19
CA PRO A 240 -0.43 8.21 -7.18
C PRO A 240 -0.85 7.47 -5.90
N ILE A 241 -2.02 7.79 -5.33
CA ILE A 241 -2.52 7.13 -4.10
C ILE A 241 -2.75 5.64 -4.33
N TRP A 242 -3.40 5.29 -5.44
CA TRP A 242 -3.65 3.89 -5.81
C TRP A 242 -2.35 3.13 -5.99
N PHE A 243 -1.39 3.72 -6.71
CA PHE A 243 -0.08 3.13 -6.94
C PHE A 243 0.67 2.93 -5.62
N THR A 244 0.69 3.93 -4.74
CA THR A 244 1.36 3.81 -3.44
C THR A 244 0.70 2.79 -2.52
N ASN A 245 -0.62 2.65 -2.56
CA ASN A 245 -1.35 1.75 -1.65
C ASN A 245 -1.46 0.31 -2.18
N HIS A 246 -1.43 0.10 -3.50
CA HIS A 246 -1.62 -1.23 -4.08
C HIS A 246 -0.36 -1.78 -4.76
N MET A 247 0.36 -0.97 -5.55
CA MET A 247 1.51 -1.46 -6.32
C MET A 247 2.76 -1.58 -5.46
N ILE A 248 3.08 -0.56 -4.65
CA ILE A 248 4.30 -0.56 -3.82
C ILE A 248 4.35 -1.75 -2.85
N PRO A 249 3.29 -2.09 -2.09
CA PRO A 249 3.28 -3.29 -1.23
C PRO A 249 3.55 -4.59 -1.99
N ARG A 250 2.99 -4.74 -3.20
CA ARG A 250 3.17 -5.94 -4.03
C ARG A 250 4.59 -6.04 -4.55
N ILE A 251 5.15 -4.95 -5.05
CA ILE A 251 6.54 -4.89 -5.53
C ILE A 251 7.50 -5.21 -4.40
N ARG A 252 7.32 -4.59 -3.22
CA ARG A 252 8.15 -4.87 -2.02
C ARG A 252 8.05 -6.33 -1.60
N PHE A 253 6.83 -6.87 -1.53
CA PHE A 253 6.63 -8.27 -1.18
C PHE A 253 7.30 -9.21 -2.18
N ALA A 254 7.13 -8.97 -3.48
CA ALA A 254 7.77 -9.75 -4.54
C ALA A 254 9.30 -9.71 -4.45
N TYR A 255 9.87 -8.52 -4.24
CA TYR A 255 11.31 -8.34 -4.02
C TYR A 255 11.81 -9.17 -2.82
N TRP A 256 11.18 -9.07 -1.66
CA TRP A 256 11.58 -9.82 -0.46
C TRP A 256 11.42 -11.33 -0.64
N TYR A 257 10.36 -11.75 -1.31
CA TYR A 257 10.15 -13.15 -1.66
C TYR A 257 11.28 -13.67 -2.56
N ALA A 258 11.67 -12.91 -3.59
CA ALA A 258 12.78 -13.24 -4.48
C ALA A 258 14.13 -13.31 -3.74
N VAL A 259 14.42 -12.38 -2.83
CA VAL A 259 15.62 -12.42 -1.99
C VAL A 259 15.67 -13.69 -1.13
N LYS A 260 14.54 -14.15 -0.58
CA LYS A 260 14.50 -15.42 0.18
C LYS A 260 14.66 -16.65 -0.72
N ALA A 261 14.02 -16.64 -1.89
CA ALA A 261 14.15 -17.73 -2.87
C ALA A 261 15.60 -17.89 -3.34
N THR A 262 16.31 -16.80 -3.62
CA THR A 262 17.72 -16.82 -4.02
C THR A 262 18.65 -17.28 -2.90
N ARG A 263 18.37 -16.92 -1.64
CA ARG A 263 19.11 -17.45 -0.47
C ARG A 263 18.96 -18.97 -0.32
N ARG A 264 17.76 -19.51 -0.60
CA ARG A 264 17.53 -20.96 -0.59
C ARG A 264 18.43 -21.66 -1.61
N LEU A 265 18.55 -21.12 -2.82
CA LEU A 265 19.40 -21.69 -3.87
C LEU A 265 20.90 -21.68 -3.50
N ARG A 266 21.32 -20.82 -2.56
CA ARG A 266 22.72 -20.73 -2.09
C ARG A 266 23.00 -21.53 -0.82
N SER A 267 21.98 -21.90 -0.05
CA SER A 267 22.16 -22.63 1.21
C SER A 267 22.53 -24.08 0.92
N LYS A 268 23.71 -24.52 1.35
CA LYS A 268 24.02 -25.95 1.45
C LYS A 268 23.11 -26.55 2.52
N GLU A 269 22.59 -27.76 2.29
CA GLU A 269 21.83 -28.48 3.30
C GLU A 269 22.75 -28.79 4.49
N LEU A 270 22.35 -28.32 5.68
CA LEU A 270 23.02 -28.70 6.92
C LEU A 270 22.58 -30.14 7.23
N ALA A 271 23.46 -31.11 6.95
CA ALA A 271 23.24 -32.48 7.33
C ALA A 271 23.35 -32.59 8.86
N PHE A 272 22.23 -32.93 9.51
CA PHE A 272 22.18 -33.06 10.95
C PHE A 272 22.47 -34.49 11.38
N GLU A 273 23.57 -34.70 12.08
CA GLU A 273 23.92 -36.01 12.62
C GLU A 273 22.93 -36.43 13.73
N VAL A 274 22.29 -37.59 13.59
CA VAL A 274 21.34 -38.11 14.57
C VAL A 274 22.14 -38.81 15.66
N ALA A 275 22.08 -38.30 16.90
CA ALA A 275 22.79 -38.90 18.03
C ALA A 275 22.29 -40.34 18.27
N VAL A 276 23.23 -41.29 18.34
CA VAL A 276 22.92 -42.70 18.58
C VAL A 276 22.45 -42.87 20.04
N PRO A 277 21.33 -43.56 20.29
CA PRO A 277 20.84 -43.80 21.66
C PRO A 277 21.85 -44.64 22.45
N TYR A 278 22.18 -44.19 23.66
CA TYR A 278 23.06 -44.91 24.58
C TYR A 278 22.41 -46.22 25.03
N LYS A 279 23.12 -47.34 24.88
CA LYS A 279 22.71 -48.65 25.39
C LYS A 279 23.69 -49.09 26.50
N PRO A 280 23.26 -49.22 27.77
CA PRO A 280 24.12 -49.74 28.83
C PRO A 280 24.46 -51.23 28.61
N ARG A 281 25.66 -51.65 29.05
CA ARG A 281 26.11 -53.05 29.01
C ARG A 281 25.85 -53.72 30.37
N TYR A 282 24.86 -54.60 30.44
CA TYR A 282 24.57 -55.41 31.64
C TYR A 282 25.28 -56.78 31.56
N GLY A 283 25.87 -57.26 32.67
CA GLY A 283 26.44 -58.62 32.75
C GLY A 283 27.75 -58.81 33.53
N TYR A 284 28.04 -58.07 34.60
CA TYR A 284 29.30 -58.25 35.34
C TYR A 284 29.10 -58.18 36.86
N GLN A 285 29.91 -58.96 37.59
CA GLN A 285 29.92 -59.03 39.04
C GLN A 285 30.51 -57.74 39.67
N VAL A 286 29.85 -57.25 40.71
CA VAL A 286 30.23 -56.04 41.43
C VAL A 286 31.27 -56.39 42.51
N HIS A 287 32.46 -55.81 42.42
CA HIS A 287 33.43 -55.86 43.51
C HIS A 287 33.07 -54.78 44.55
N ASN A 288 32.85 -55.20 45.80
CA ASN A 288 32.56 -54.40 47.01
C ASN A 288 31.05 -54.16 47.33
N PRO A 289 30.33 -55.19 47.83
CA PRO A 289 28.88 -55.12 48.08
C PRO A 289 28.49 -54.27 49.29
N LYS A 290 29.36 -54.10 50.30
CA LYS A 290 28.99 -53.41 51.55
C LYS A 290 28.62 -51.94 51.37
N LEU A 291 29.38 -51.21 50.54
CA LEU A 291 29.08 -49.81 50.25
C LEU A 291 27.80 -49.67 49.40
N MET A 292 27.58 -50.63 48.49
CA MET A 292 26.36 -50.70 47.69
C MET A 292 25.13 -50.96 48.58
N GLU A 293 25.24 -51.88 49.54
CA GLU A 293 24.18 -52.16 50.53
C GLU A 293 23.80 -50.92 51.34
N VAL A 294 24.78 -50.13 51.80
CA VAL A 294 24.53 -48.89 52.53
C VAL A 294 23.86 -47.83 51.65
N LEU A 295 24.34 -47.64 50.42
CA LEU A 295 23.77 -46.66 49.47
C LEU A 295 22.42 -47.10 48.88
N ASN A 296 22.10 -48.39 48.95
CA ASN A 296 20.79 -48.90 48.58
C ASN A 296 19.71 -48.51 49.60
N ILE A 297 20.09 -48.16 50.83
CA ILE A 297 19.17 -47.57 51.82
C ILE A 297 18.81 -46.16 51.33
N GLU A 298 17.58 -46.00 50.83
CA GLU A 298 17.13 -44.78 50.16
C GLU A 298 17.30 -43.53 51.03
N HIS A 299 16.99 -43.60 52.33
CA HIS A 299 17.16 -42.46 53.25
C HIS A 299 18.61 -42.01 53.39
N VAL A 300 19.56 -42.95 53.42
CA VAL A 300 20.99 -42.64 53.52
C VAL A 300 21.47 -41.98 52.23
N LEU A 301 21.05 -42.50 51.08
CA LEU A 301 21.38 -41.89 49.80
C LEU A 301 20.76 -40.49 49.67
N LEU A 302 19.50 -40.31 50.07
CA LEU A 302 18.82 -39.01 49.98
C LEU A 302 19.47 -37.97 50.91
N GLU A 303 19.91 -38.33 52.11
CA GLU A 303 20.64 -37.43 53.01
C GLU A 303 21.97 -36.93 52.40
N ILE A 304 22.71 -37.83 51.74
CA ILE A 304 23.93 -37.46 51.00
C ILE A 304 23.57 -36.52 49.83
N VAL A 305 22.49 -36.85 49.12
CA VAL A 305 22.00 -36.12 47.94
C VAL A 305 21.50 -34.72 48.29
N GLU A 306 20.83 -34.54 49.44
CA GLU A 306 20.34 -33.25 49.92
C GLU A 306 21.47 -32.26 50.18
N ASN A 307 22.61 -32.76 50.65
CA ASN A 307 23.80 -31.96 50.93
C ASN A 307 24.80 -31.91 49.75
N SER A 308 24.42 -32.44 48.58
CA SER A 308 25.31 -32.55 47.43
C SER A 308 24.74 -31.87 46.19
N HIS A 309 25.63 -31.38 45.34
CA HIS A 309 25.25 -30.99 44.00
C HIS A 309 24.97 -32.21 43.13
N TYR A 310 24.04 -32.08 42.17
CA TYR A 310 23.74 -33.19 41.26
C TYR A 310 24.96 -33.64 40.44
N GLU A 311 25.90 -32.73 40.15
CA GLU A 311 27.16 -33.09 39.51
C GLU A 311 28.09 -33.88 40.43
N ASP A 312 28.09 -33.57 41.73
CA ASP A 312 28.83 -34.34 42.73
C ASP A 312 28.26 -35.74 42.85
N ILE A 313 26.93 -35.91 42.76
CA ILE A 313 26.28 -37.23 42.70
C ILE A 313 26.64 -38.00 41.43
N ILE A 314 26.75 -37.32 40.27
CA ILE A 314 27.26 -37.95 39.06
C ILE A 314 28.71 -38.40 39.27
N ASN A 315 29.58 -37.53 39.77
CA ASN A 315 31.00 -37.85 40.01
C ASN A 315 31.15 -38.96 41.07
N PHE A 316 30.32 -38.96 42.11
CA PHE A 316 30.23 -40.01 43.11
C PHE A 316 29.88 -41.36 42.48
N SER A 317 28.93 -41.38 41.55
CA SER A 317 28.59 -42.58 40.76
C SER A 317 29.71 -43.04 39.81
N LEU A 318 30.71 -42.19 39.53
CA LEU A 318 31.88 -42.56 38.75
C LEU A 318 33.00 -43.15 39.62
N ALA A 319 32.97 -42.95 40.94
CA ALA A 319 34.02 -43.40 41.85
C ALA A 319 34.18 -44.92 41.89
N SER A 320 33.08 -45.67 41.80
CA SER A 320 33.10 -47.12 41.61
C SER A 320 31.84 -47.60 40.91
N ARG A 321 31.92 -48.79 40.31
CA ARG A 321 30.77 -49.43 39.67
C ARG A 321 29.66 -49.79 40.67
N ALA A 322 30.03 -50.22 41.87
CA ALA A 322 29.10 -50.54 42.95
C ALA A 322 28.27 -49.31 43.36
N VAL A 323 28.94 -48.16 43.50
CA VAL A 323 28.30 -46.87 43.78
C VAL A 323 27.43 -46.43 42.60
N ARG A 324 27.87 -46.65 41.35
CA ARG A 324 27.05 -46.36 40.17
C ARG A 324 25.73 -47.11 40.20
N GLU A 325 25.75 -48.41 40.47
CA GLU A 325 24.54 -49.23 40.47
C GLU A 325 23.61 -48.86 41.65
N ALA A 326 24.19 -48.50 42.80
CA ALA A 326 23.40 -48.00 43.93
C ALA A 326 22.76 -46.62 43.67
N VAL A 327 23.47 -45.71 43.01
CA VAL A 327 22.99 -44.34 42.74
C VAL A 327 22.08 -44.32 41.50
N PHE A 328 22.49 -44.95 40.41
CA PHE A 328 21.80 -45.01 39.12
C PHE A 328 21.58 -46.47 38.69
N PRO A 329 20.67 -47.21 39.36
CA PRO A 329 20.36 -48.58 39.00
C PRO A 329 19.79 -48.65 37.58
N GLY A 330 20.24 -49.64 36.80
CA GLY A 330 19.83 -49.77 35.41
C GLY A 330 18.33 -50.01 35.22
N GLU A 331 17.73 -50.80 36.11
CA GLU A 331 16.31 -51.21 36.06
C GLU A 331 15.37 -50.07 36.49
N ASP A 332 15.79 -49.25 37.46
CA ASP A 332 14.96 -48.20 38.08
C ASP A 332 15.39 -46.77 37.72
N LEU A 333 16.19 -46.60 36.66
CA LEU A 333 16.76 -45.31 36.29
C LEU A 333 15.68 -44.23 36.09
N GLU A 334 14.55 -44.59 35.49
CA GLU A 334 13.43 -43.68 35.21
C GLU A 334 12.76 -43.16 36.49
N MET A 335 12.67 -43.96 37.55
CA MET A 335 12.07 -43.56 38.82
C MET A 335 13.08 -42.86 39.74
N ARG A 336 14.34 -43.30 39.72
CA ARG A 336 15.39 -42.83 40.64
C ARG A 336 15.94 -41.46 40.25
N VAL A 337 16.16 -41.21 38.97
CA VAL A 337 16.76 -39.95 38.49
C VAL A 337 15.92 -38.71 38.84
N PRO A 338 14.57 -38.70 38.68
CA PRO A 338 13.75 -37.56 39.10
C PRO A 338 13.83 -37.28 40.60
N LYS A 339 13.83 -38.32 41.46
CA LYS A 339 13.98 -38.16 42.91
C LYS A 339 15.33 -37.53 43.27
N LEU A 340 16.43 -38.06 42.73
CA LEU A 340 17.76 -37.50 42.97
C LEU A 340 17.86 -36.03 42.54
N LYS A 341 17.30 -35.68 41.38
CA LYS A 341 17.26 -34.28 40.91
C LYS A 341 16.43 -33.36 41.79
N LYS A 342 15.38 -33.88 42.42
CA LYS A 342 14.53 -33.12 43.34
C LYS A 342 15.31 -32.77 44.62
N HIS A 343 16.00 -33.74 45.20
CA HIS A 343 16.74 -33.58 46.46
C HIS A 343 18.13 -32.93 46.29
N CYS A 344 18.79 -33.03 45.13
CA CYS A 344 20.06 -32.32 44.89
C CYS A 344 19.86 -30.80 44.82
N CYS A 345 20.76 -30.05 45.45
CA CYS A 345 20.77 -28.59 45.52
C CYS A 345 19.49 -27.98 46.18
N GLU A 346 19.64 -26.82 46.81
CA GLU A 346 18.49 -26.08 47.37
C GLU A 346 17.47 -25.71 46.29
N GLU A 347 16.17 -25.94 46.54
CA GLU A 347 15.12 -25.73 45.52
C GLU A 347 15.06 -24.27 45.03
N ASP A 348 15.28 -23.30 45.93
CA ASP A 348 15.13 -21.87 45.65
C ASP A 348 16.24 -21.30 44.75
N THR A 349 17.39 -21.99 44.65
CA THR A 349 18.54 -21.56 43.82
C THR A 349 18.52 -22.17 42.43
N LYS A 350 17.55 -23.05 42.12
CA LYS A 350 17.55 -23.81 40.85
C LYS A 350 17.06 -22.97 39.68
N THR A 351 17.98 -22.66 38.77
CA THR A 351 17.69 -22.11 37.44
C THR A 351 17.76 -23.19 36.36
N ASP A 352 17.05 -23.02 35.24
CA ASP A 352 17.15 -23.96 34.12
C ASP A 352 18.41 -23.67 33.29
N CYS A 353 19.28 -24.67 33.11
CA CYS A 353 20.39 -24.59 32.17
C CYS A 353 19.86 -24.27 30.77
N PHE A 354 20.43 -23.25 30.16
CA PHE A 354 19.90 -22.62 28.96
C PHE A 354 19.82 -23.51 27.71
N TYR A 355 20.61 -24.60 27.64
CA TYR A 355 20.63 -25.51 26.47
C TYR A 355 19.91 -26.83 26.72
N CYS A 356 20.12 -27.45 27.88
CA CYS A 356 19.58 -28.78 28.18
C CYS A 356 18.36 -28.77 29.11
N ASN A 357 17.95 -27.60 29.62
CA ASN A 357 16.89 -27.42 30.64
C ASN A 357 17.11 -28.25 31.91
N LYS A 358 18.36 -28.65 32.19
CA LYS A 358 18.72 -29.27 33.47
C LYS A 358 18.66 -28.19 34.55
N LYS A 359 17.95 -28.44 35.66
CA LYS A 359 17.97 -27.56 36.84
C LYS A 359 19.40 -27.51 37.42
N ILE A 360 19.93 -26.32 37.61
CA ILE A 360 21.25 -26.03 38.17
C ILE A 360 21.10 -25.00 39.28
N CYS A 361 21.75 -25.20 40.42
CA CYS A 361 21.90 -24.13 41.41
C CYS A 361 22.97 -23.11 40.95
N ASP A 362 23.06 -22.00 41.65
CA ASP A 362 24.02 -20.94 41.34
C ASP A 362 25.49 -21.44 41.40
N GLU A 363 25.84 -22.33 42.32
CA GLU A 363 27.20 -22.90 42.45
C GLU A 363 27.55 -23.93 41.35
N CYS A 364 26.53 -24.64 40.85
CA CYS A 364 26.67 -25.52 39.68
C CYS A 364 26.66 -24.75 38.37
N SER A 365 26.19 -23.50 38.40
CA SER A 365 26.14 -22.66 37.23
C SER A 365 27.54 -22.15 36.89
N THR A 366 27.86 -22.21 35.61
CA THR A 366 29.06 -21.58 35.05
C THR A 366 28.59 -20.46 34.14
N VAL A 367 29.11 -19.25 34.39
CA VAL A 367 28.84 -18.10 33.54
C VAL A 367 29.91 -18.04 32.47
N ASN A 368 29.50 -18.35 31.26
CA ASN A 368 30.39 -18.42 30.11
C ASN A 368 30.03 -17.29 29.14
N PHE A 369 31.04 -16.51 28.73
CA PHE A 369 30.86 -15.41 27.77
C PHE A 369 30.89 -15.93 26.33
N TRP A 370 29.72 -16.09 25.73
CA TRP A 370 29.57 -16.73 24.43
C TRP A 370 29.05 -15.72 23.40
N PRO A 371 29.94 -14.93 22.76
CA PRO A 371 29.53 -13.89 21.82
C PRO A 371 28.93 -14.54 20.56
N GLY A 372 27.75 -14.10 20.16
CA GLY A 372 27.09 -14.61 18.94
C GLY A 372 26.14 -15.80 19.15
N LEU A 373 25.81 -16.12 20.40
CA LEU A 373 24.78 -17.10 20.77
C LEU A 373 23.40 -16.59 21.18
N PRO A 374 22.95 -15.40 20.74
CA PRO A 374 21.68 -14.91 21.19
C PRO A 374 20.53 -15.60 20.48
N ALA A 375 19.94 -16.59 21.13
CA ALA A 375 18.81 -17.30 20.54
C ALA A 375 17.53 -17.24 21.40
N ARG A 376 17.53 -16.84 22.68
CA ARG A 376 16.28 -16.93 23.47
C ARG A 376 15.18 -15.99 22.97
N ARG A 377 15.53 -14.77 22.52
CA ARG A 377 14.55 -13.82 21.98
C ARG A 377 14.14 -14.18 20.55
N HIS A 378 15.09 -14.66 19.76
CA HIS A 378 14.81 -15.09 18.40
C HIS A 378 13.95 -16.35 18.36
N VAL A 379 14.03 -17.19 19.37
CA VAL A 379 13.14 -18.35 19.57
C VAL A 379 11.67 -17.98 19.71
N GLN A 380 11.39 -16.84 20.34
CA GLN A 380 10.04 -16.31 20.42
C GLN A 380 9.55 -15.73 19.09
N CYS A 381 10.38 -15.71 18.04
CA CYS A 381 9.90 -15.32 16.72
C CYS A 381 8.86 -16.33 16.21
N VAL A 382 7.76 -15.79 15.71
CA VAL A 382 6.64 -16.57 15.20
C VAL A 382 6.75 -16.66 13.68
N PRO A 383 6.68 -17.88 13.11
CA PRO A 383 6.73 -18.07 11.67
C PRO A 383 5.39 -17.66 11.04
N TRP A 384 5.43 -16.78 10.06
CA TRP A 384 4.28 -16.37 9.27
C TRP A 384 4.38 -16.91 7.85
N CYS A 385 3.24 -17.30 7.29
CA CYS A 385 3.17 -17.63 5.87
C CYS A 385 3.22 -16.35 5.01
N SER A 386 3.53 -16.52 3.72
CA SER A 386 3.54 -15.45 2.72
C SER A 386 2.27 -14.59 2.73
N ARG A 387 1.10 -15.23 2.83
CA ARG A 387 -0.21 -14.54 2.87
C ARG A 387 -0.38 -13.69 4.14
N CYS A 388 -0.06 -14.24 5.32
CA CYS A 388 -0.16 -13.51 6.58
C CYS A 388 0.83 -12.33 6.62
N TYR A 389 2.05 -12.54 6.14
CA TYR A 389 3.07 -11.50 6.03
C TYR A 389 2.63 -10.37 5.09
N TYR A 390 2.10 -10.71 3.91
CA TYR A 390 1.59 -9.72 2.96
C TYR A 390 0.45 -8.88 3.56
N LEU A 391 -0.55 -9.53 4.17
CA LEU A 391 -1.74 -8.86 4.69
C LEU A 391 -1.43 -7.92 5.85
N ARG A 392 -0.56 -8.33 6.78
CA ARG A 392 -0.32 -7.58 8.02
C ARG A 392 0.87 -6.63 7.95
N ASP A 393 1.95 -7.00 7.26
CA ASP A 393 3.20 -6.23 7.26
C ASP A 393 3.38 -5.43 5.96
N SER A 394 3.24 -6.07 4.79
CA SER A 394 3.54 -5.38 3.52
C SER A 394 2.56 -4.26 3.16
N ARG A 395 1.31 -4.34 3.66
CA ARG A 395 0.26 -3.34 3.41
C ARG A 395 0.30 -2.13 4.35
N ARG A 396 1.02 -2.19 5.48
CA ARG A 396 1.13 -1.04 6.39
C ARG A 396 2.02 0.02 5.76
N SER A 397 1.52 1.25 5.69
CA SER A 397 2.22 2.36 5.06
C SER A 397 3.31 2.95 5.96
N ARG A 398 4.46 3.23 5.34
CA ARG A 398 5.54 4.18 5.71
C ARG A 398 6.27 4.05 7.05
N ASP A 399 5.72 3.41 8.07
CA ASP A 399 6.51 3.07 9.24
C ASP A 399 7.39 1.89 8.86
N TYR A 400 8.58 2.21 8.36
CA TYR A 400 9.62 1.25 8.03
C TYR A 400 9.87 0.45 9.31
N HIS A 401 9.26 -0.74 9.43
CA HIS A 401 9.57 -1.64 10.52
C HIS A 401 11.06 -1.92 10.40
N LYS A 402 11.83 -1.31 11.31
CA LYS A 402 13.27 -1.52 11.39
C LYS A 402 13.48 -3.04 11.50
N PRO A 403 14.47 -3.62 10.80
CA PRO A 403 14.79 -5.02 10.98
C PRO A 403 14.95 -5.30 12.48
N CYS A 404 14.51 -6.48 12.94
CA CYS A 404 14.45 -6.76 14.38
C CYS A 404 15.77 -6.37 15.06
N VAL A 405 15.68 -5.46 16.03
CA VAL A 405 16.84 -4.89 16.74
C VAL A 405 17.22 -5.77 17.93
N CYS A 406 16.71 -7.01 17.97
CA CYS A 406 16.89 -7.97 19.04
C CYS A 406 18.38 -8.20 19.33
N ARG A 407 19.23 -8.13 18.29
CA ARG A 407 20.70 -8.16 18.38
C ARG A 407 21.30 -7.18 19.39
N LYS A 408 20.69 -6.01 19.65
CA LYS A 408 21.19 -5.06 20.67
C LYS A 408 20.90 -5.55 22.09
N PHE A 409 19.72 -6.11 22.30
CA PHE A 409 19.31 -6.66 23.59
C PHE A 409 19.98 -8.01 23.90
N ASP A 410 20.37 -8.70 22.85
CA ASP A 410 21.08 -9.96 22.90
C ASP A 410 22.48 -9.84 23.51
N ARG A 411 23.12 -8.65 23.42
CA ARG A 411 24.36 -8.34 24.13
C ARG A 411 24.22 -8.46 25.65
N SER A 412 23.06 -8.11 26.21
CA SER A 412 22.82 -8.25 27.65
C SER A 412 22.67 -9.72 28.09
N SER A 413 22.65 -10.65 27.14
CA SER A 413 22.56 -12.10 27.37
C SER A 413 23.79 -12.86 26.89
N GLU A 414 24.92 -12.17 26.70
CA GLU A 414 26.22 -12.79 26.38
C GLU A 414 26.75 -13.65 27.54
N ASN A 415 26.38 -13.29 28.78
CA ASN A 415 26.62 -14.08 29.97
C ASN A 415 25.43 -15.00 30.23
N GLN A 416 25.61 -16.31 30.04
CA GLN A 416 24.56 -17.30 30.23
C GLN A 416 24.97 -18.25 31.35
N SER A 417 24.03 -18.57 32.25
CA SER A 417 24.20 -19.62 33.25
C SER A 417 24.03 -20.99 32.59
N LEU A 418 25.10 -21.78 32.63
CA LEU A 418 25.18 -23.10 32.01
C LEU A 418 25.53 -24.15 33.06
N CYS A 419 25.05 -25.38 32.88
CA CYS A 419 25.61 -26.50 33.61
C CYS A 419 27.05 -26.75 33.14
N ARG A 420 27.91 -27.31 34.00
CA ARG A 420 29.32 -27.55 33.65
C ARG A 420 29.48 -28.44 32.42
N THR A 421 28.58 -29.42 32.25
CA THR A 421 28.56 -30.30 31.07
C THR A 421 28.30 -29.54 29.76
N CYS A 422 27.47 -28.51 29.78
CA CYS A 422 27.25 -27.67 28.60
C CYS A 422 28.41 -26.67 28.42
N ALA A 423 28.97 -26.16 29.51
CA ALA A 423 30.08 -25.22 29.46
C ALA A 423 31.35 -25.78 28.82
N THR A 424 31.57 -27.11 28.88
CA THR A 424 32.72 -27.78 28.26
C THR A 424 32.49 -28.24 26.82
N ARG A 425 31.25 -28.17 26.31
CA ARG A 425 30.95 -28.56 24.93
C ARG A 425 31.33 -27.46 23.95
N ASP A 426 31.54 -27.86 22.70
CA ASP A 426 31.77 -26.90 21.63
C ASP A 426 30.52 -26.02 21.39
N VAL A 427 30.78 -24.75 21.10
CA VAL A 427 29.75 -23.73 20.88
C VAL A 427 28.85 -24.10 19.71
N VAL A 428 29.42 -24.64 18.64
CA VAL A 428 28.70 -25.01 17.40
C VAL A 428 27.79 -26.22 17.67
N GLU A 429 28.25 -27.18 18.46
CA GLU A 429 27.44 -28.33 18.88
C GLU A 429 26.22 -27.90 19.71
N LEU A 430 26.43 -27.01 20.68
CA LEU A 430 25.33 -26.50 21.51
C LEU A 430 24.32 -25.66 20.72
N GLN A 431 24.78 -24.85 19.77
CA GLN A 431 23.91 -24.17 18.82
C GLN A 431 23.07 -25.17 18.00
N THR A 432 23.72 -26.21 17.49
CA THR A 432 23.09 -27.23 16.66
C THR A 432 22.04 -28.02 17.45
N ALA A 433 22.36 -28.47 18.67
CA ALA A 433 21.43 -29.17 19.54
C ALA A 433 20.19 -28.32 19.87
N ARG A 434 20.40 -27.01 20.07
CA ARG A 434 19.34 -26.05 20.31
C ARG A 434 18.44 -25.84 19.09
N HIS A 435 19.02 -25.69 17.89
CA HIS A 435 18.24 -25.60 16.65
C HIS A 435 17.37 -26.84 16.45
N LYS A 436 17.94 -28.04 16.59
CA LYS A 436 17.20 -29.30 16.51
C LYS A 436 16.00 -29.34 17.45
N ARG A 437 16.16 -28.84 18.67
CA ARG A 437 15.08 -28.76 19.65
C ARG A 437 13.97 -27.81 19.18
N TYR A 438 14.32 -26.62 18.70
CA TYR A 438 13.32 -25.68 18.18
C TYR A 438 12.57 -26.19 16.95
N GLU A 439 13.26 -26.90 16.08
CA GLU A 439 12.64 -27.55 14.93
C GLU A 439 11.66 -28.65 15.36
N LYS A 440 11.98 -29.40 16.42
CA LYS A 440 11.07 -30.40 16.99
C LYS A 440 9.87 -29.79 17.70
N GLU A 441 10.06 -28.68 18.41
CA GLU A 441 8.99 -28.01 19.17
C GLU A 441 8.00 -27.23 18.29
N LYS A 442 8.41 -26.82 17.08
CA LYS A 442 7.53 -26.12 16.13
C LYS A 442 7.21 -27.02 14.95
N GLU A 443 6.00 -27.55 14.89
CA GLU A 443 5.44 -28.16 13.67
C GLU A 443 5.26 -27.07 12.59
N LEU A 444 6.34 -26.78 11.88
CA LEU A 444 6.31 -25.79 10.81
C LEU A 444 5.66 -26.40 9.58
N LYS A 445 4.56 -25.79 9.12
CA LYS A 445 4.01 -26.07 7.80
C LYS A 445 5.08 -25.85 6.72
N HIS A 446 4.97 -26.51 5.57
CA HIS A 446 5.89 -26.35 4.42
C HIS A 446 5.77 -24.99 3.71
N GLY A 447 6.86 -24.51 3.08
CA GLY A 447 6.90 -23.29 2.26
C GLY A 447 7.74 -22.15 2.85
N ALA A 448 7.71 -20.98 2.21
CA ALA A 448 8.45 -19.79 2.65
C ALA A 448 7.94 -19.24 3.99
N ARG A 449 8.85 -18.89 4.90
CA ARG A 449 8.53 -18.38 6.23
C ARG A 449 9.13 -17.00 6.48
N PHE A 450 8.32 -16.15 7.08
CA PHE A 450 8.70 -14.83 7.55
C PHE A 450 8.66 -14.85 9.07
N TRP A 451 9.80 -14.63 9.71
CA TRP A 451 9.91 -14.77 11.15
C TRP A 451 9.72 -13.41 11.78
N MET A 452 8.62 -13.23 12.50
CA MET A 452 8.29 -11.95 13.13
C MET A 452 8.64 -12.03 14.60
N CYS A 453 9.38 -11.04 15.12
CA CYS A 453 9.70 -10.99 16.54
C CYS A 453 8.41 -10.79 17.36
N ALA A 454 8.15 -11.66 18.33
CA ALA A 454 6.97 -11.55 19.22
C ALA A 454 7.13 -10.48 20.32
N HIS A 455 8.33 -9.92 20.49
CA HIS A 455 8.58 -8.91 21.52
C HIS A 455 7.82 -7.62 21.22
N GLU A 456 7.06 -7.11 22.19
CA GLU A 456 6.12 -5.99 22.04
C GLU A 456 6.76 -4.67 21.55
N GLY A 457 8.07 -4.49 21.73
CA GLY A 457 8.81 -3.32 21.22
C GLY A 457 9.51 -3.51 19.86
N CYS A 458 9.49 -4.72 19.29
CA CYS A 458 10.26 -5.02 18.07
C CYS A 458 9.35 -5.18 16.85
N LEU A 459 8.44 -6.17 16.88
CA LEU A 459 7.48 -6.54 15.83
C LEU A 459 8.04 -6.65 14.39
N GLY A 460 9.34 -6.47 14.18
CA GLY A 460 9.99 -6.50 12.89
C GLY A 460 10.34 -7.92 12.45
N GLU A 461 10.63 -8.06 11.16
CA GLU A 461 11.15 -9.30 10.60
C GLU A 461 12.53 -9.60 11.21
N CYS A 462 12.64 -10.78 11.82
CA CYS A 462 13.89 -11.40 12.21
C CYS A 462 14.57 -12.04 10.99
N ARG A 463 15.82 -11.67 10.76
CA ARG A 463 16.64 -12.13 9.61
C ARG A 463 17.82 -12.99 10.02
N ASP A 464 17.80 -13.45 11.27
CA ASP A 464 18.87 -14.29 11.81
C ASP A 464 18.92 -15.64 11.07
N ALA A 465 20.13 -16.18 10.93
CA ALA A 465 20.38 -17.44 10.24
C ALA A 465 19.76 -18.65 10.97
N ILE A 466 19.44 -18.50 12.27
CA ILE A 466 18.75 -19.54 13.04
C ILE A 466 17.35 -19.88 12.52
N HIS A 467 16.79 -19.03 11.66
CA HIS A 467 15.44 -19.16 11.14
C HIS A 467 15.46 -19.67 9.70
N PRO A 468 14.93 -20.88 9.44
CA PRO A 468 14.84 -21.37 8.07
C PRO A 468 13.90 -20.45 7.28
N GLY A 469 14.43 -19.86 6.19
CA GLY A 469 13.64 -19.04 5.28
C GLY A 469 12.60 -19.86 4.49
N PHE A 470 12.84 -21.17 4.36
CA PHE A 470 11.97 -22.10 3.68
C PHE A 470 11.95 -23.43 4.44
N VAL A 471 10.74 -23.95 4.67
CA VAL A 471 10.55 -25.26 5.29
C VAL A 471 10.24 -26.27 4.18
N PRO A 472 11.09 -27.29 3.97
CA PRO A 472 10.84 -28.29 2.93
C PRO A 472 9.53 -29.03 3.22
N ARG A 473 8.88 -29.56 2.17
CA ARG A 473 7.78 -30.50 2.36
C ARG A 473 8.40 -31.76 2.97
N ARG A 474 7.98 -32.13 4.18
CA ARG A 474 8.36 -33.41 4.79
C ARG A 474 7.95 -34.48 3.79
N LYS A 475 8.91 -35.28 3.30
CA LYS A 475 8.56 -36.51 2.59
C LYS A 475 7.83 -37.33 3.65
N GLU A 476 6.54 -37.54 3.45
CA GLU A 476 5.81 -38.55 4.21
C GLU A 476 6.58 -39.84 3.96
N VAL A 477 7.16 -40.39 5.03
CA VAL A 477 7.83 -41.68 4.95
C VAL A 477 6.70 -42.64 4.64
N ASP A 478 6.71 -43.15 3.42
CA ASP A 478 5.70 -44.06 2.93
C ASP A 478 5.89 -45.38 3.68
N LEU A 479 5.18 -45.52 4.81
CA LEU A 479 5.33 -46.61 5.77
C LEU A 479 5.09 -47.97 5.11
N GLU A 480 4.33 -48.01 4.01
CA GLU A 480 4.06 -49.23 3.24
C GLU A 480 5.30 -49.69 2.43
N SER A 481 6.13 -48.76 1.96
CA SER A 481 7.38 -49.10 1.22
C SER A 481 8.53 -49.56 2.12
N ALA A 482 8.41 -49.42 3.44
CA ALA A 482 9.40 -49.88 4.41
C ALA A 482 9.24 -51.36 4.79
N GLY A 483 8.11 -51.99 4.44
CA GLY A 483 7.80 -53.39 4.77
C GLY A 483 8.44 -54.43 3.85
N GLU A 484 8.99 -54.05 2.70
CA GLU A 484 9.40 -55.02 1.65
C GLU A 484 10.92 -55.27 1.57
N LYS A 485 11.72 -54.84 2.56
CA LYS A 485 13.19 -54.95 2.52
C LYS A 485 13.85 -55.74 3.64
N THR A 486 13.11 -56.54 4.40
CA THR A 486 13.69 -57.33 5.51
C THR A 486 13.40 -58.82 5.42
N GLU A 487 13.56 -59.45 4.25
CA GLU A 487 13.76 -60.92 4.17
C GLU A 487 14.69 -61.27 3.00
N ALA A 488 15.98 -60.93 3.11
CA ALA A 488 17.02 -61.58 2.31
C ALA A 488 18.37 -61.49 3.03
N GLY A 489 18.82 -62.62 3.58
CA GLY A 489 20.25 -62.89 3.78
C GLY A 489 20.82 -62.58 5.16
N GLU A 490 20.42 -63.36 6.16
CA GLU A 490 21.23 -63.60 7.36
C GLU A 490 22.45 -64.44 6.93
N GLY A 491 23.62 -63.82 6.76
CA GLY A 491 24.83 -64.56 6.41
C GLY A 491 25.93 -63.76 5.71
N SER A 492 26.52 -62.79 6.40
CA SER A 492 27.97 -62.51 6.33
C SER A 492 28.34 -61.34 7.22
N ASN A 493 29.30 -61.56 8.11
CA ASN A 493 30.01 -60.49 8.82
C ASN A 493 30.57 -59.47 7.83
N PRO A 494 30.27 -58.17 7.95
CA PRO A 494 31.13 -57.15 7.38
C PRO A 494 32.31 -56.94 8.33
N SER A 495 33.46 -57.46 7.90
CA SER A 495 34.79 -57.04 8.29
C SER A 495 34.88 -55.52 8.29
N TRP A 496 35.14 -54.92 9.46
CA TRP A 496 35.57 -53.53 9.56
C TRP A 496 37.04 -53.44 9.13
N THR A 497 37.26 -53.28 7.83
CA THR A 497 38.57 -52.97 7.26
C THR A 497 38.45 -51.88 6.20
N ALA A 498 39.15 -50.77 6.46
CA ALA A 498 39.71 -49.81 5.51
C ALA A 498 38.74 -48.93 4.67
N ILE A 499 38.34 -47.79 5.24
CA ILE A 499 38.29 -46.52 4.50
C ILE A 499 38.98 -45.45 5.37
N SER A 500 40.31 -45.50 5.40
CA SER A 500 41.17 -44.41 5.82
C SER A 500 42.21 -44.22 4.73
N GLY A 501 42.14 -43.11 4.02
CA GLY A 501 43.10 -42.76 2.97
C GLY A 501 42.41 -42.21 1.74
N ILE A 502 42.18 -40.90 1.72
CA ILE A 502 42.41 -40.01 0.56
C ILE A 502 42.34 -38.53 0.98
N ASP A 503 41.74 -38.16 2.12
CA ASP A 503 41.61 -36.74 2.50
C ASP A 503 42.77 -36.15 3.34
N GLU A 504 43.79 -36.95 3.71
CA GLU A 504 44.88 -36.51 4.59
C GLU A 504 46.15 -36.01 3.86
N LEU A 505 46.19 -36.11 2.52
CA LEU A 505 47.34 -35.66 1.71
C LEU A 505 47.20 -34.23 1.16
N GLU A 506 46.00 -33.66 1.08
CA GLU A 506 45.81 -32.27 0.63
C GLU A 506 46.01 -31.23 1.73
N ALA A 507 45.83 -31.61 3.00
CA ALA A 507 45.99 -30.70 4.15
C ALA A 507 47.46 -30.50 4.59
N LYS A 508 48.39 -31.39 4.21
CA LYS A 508 49.84 -31.22 4.47
C LYS A 508 50.54 -30.33 3.44
N SER A 509 50.08 -30.33 2.19
CA SER A 509 50.66 -29.52 1.09
C SER A 509 50.45 -28.00 1.28
N THR A 510 49.35 -27.60 1.90
CA THR A 510 49.03 -26.17 2.13
C THR A 510 49.74 -25.57 3.34
N ARG A 511 50.19 -26.40 4.30
CA ARG A 511 50.87 -25.92 5.53
C ARG A 511 52.37 -25.66 5.33
N GLU A 512 53.02 -26.30 4.35
CA GLU A 512 54.44 -26.07 4.03
C GLU A 512 54.67 -24.86 3.11
N ARG A 513 53.63 -24.34 2.43
CA ARG A 513 53.74 -23.12 1.59
C ARG A 513 53.66 -21.79 2.35
N GLN A 514 53.27 -21.80 3.62
CA GLN A 514 53.16 -20.59 4.45
C GLN A 514 54.36 -20.33 5.36
N ILE A 515 55.40 -21.17 5.32
CA ILE A 515 56.65 -20.98 6.10
C ILE A 515 57.81 -20.50 5.20
N ARG A 516 57.57 -20.22 3.92
CA ARG A 516 58.51 -19.52 3.03
C ARG A 516 57.82 -18.38 2.30
N LEU A 517 57.38 -17.36 3.04
CA LEU A 517 57.19 -15.98 2.59
C LEU A 517 57.36 -15.04 3.78
#